data_AF-V4UTE3-F1
#
_entry.id   AF-V4UTE3-F1
#
_cell.length_a   1.000
_cell.length_b   1.000
_cell.length_c   1.000
_cell.angle_alpha   90.00
_cell.angle_beta   90.00
_cell.angle_gamma   90.00
#
_symmetry.space_group_name_H-M   'P 1'
#
loop_
_entity.id
_entity.type
_entity.pdbx_description
1 polymer ?
#
loop_
_entity_poly.entity_id
_entity_poly.type
_entity_poly.pdbx_seq_one_letter_code
_entity_poly.pdbx_strand_id
1 'polypeptide(L)'
;MIWTMKLYEELKKIGMTMKYKFINPAAVSLSGRANTNKSRIDRTKIIVSQLEGIQSGQLCFMPYNPKFHWVLIVIDMDSNTIYYLDPMRQPMHMDLRLLLNNAMARLNVKESASSNKVKVNWATVKAPRQPGNVECGFYVMSYMQDIIADNSVLKEDFFGKKTYNEEEIDEIRKEWASFVLEKL
;
A
#
# COMPACT_ATOMS: atom_id res chain seq x y z
N MET A 1 8.61 -0.90 -6.85
CA MET A 1 8.22 0.24 -7.72
C MET A 1 9.25 1.32 -7.49
N ILE A 2 9.83 1.93 -8.52
CA ILE A 2 10.93 2.92 -8.34
C ILE A 2 10.52 4.06 -7.39
N TRP A 3 9.25 4.47 -7.43
CA TRP A 3 8.70 5.49 -6.55
C TRP A 3 8.84 5.21 -5.04
N THR A 4 8.68 3.95 -4.60
CA THR A 4 8.85 3.63 -3.18
C THR A 4 10.30 3.81 -2.72
N MET A 5 11.27 3.68 -3.64
CA MET A 5 12.67 3.97 -3.36
C MET A 5 12.90 5.48 -3.21
N LYS A 6 12.31 6.28 -4.10
CA LYS A 6 12.32 7.75 -4.02
C LYS A 6 11.79 8.25 -2.67
N LEU A 7 10.59 7.82 -2.29
CA LEU A 7 9.97 8.20 -1.01
C LEU A 7 10.82 7.77 0.19
N TYR A 8 11.40 6.57 0.16
CA TYR A 8 12.30 6.12 1.22
C TYR A 8 13.56 7.00 1.33
N GLU A 9 14.17 7.39 0.21
CA GLU A 9 15.32 8.29 0.20
C GLU A 9 14.97 9.68 0.76
N GLU A 10 13.77 10.20 0.47
CA GLU A 10 13.28 11.46 1.04
C GLU A 10 13.04 11.36 2.54
N LEU A 11 12.36 10.31 2.99
CA LEU A 11 12.14 10.03 4.41
C LEU A 11 13.45 9.88 5.17
N LYS A 12 14.49 9.31 4.53
CA LYS A 12 15.84 9.20 5.10
C LYS A 12 16.47 10.56 5.33
N LYS A 13 16.31 11.51 4.40
CA LYS A 13 16.85 12.88 4.53
C LYS A 13 16.24 13.62 5.73
N ILE A 14 14.99 13.34 6.07
CA ILE A 14 14.25 14.00 7.17
C ILE A 14 14.13 13.14 8.44
N GLY A 15 14.80 11.99 8.51
CA GLY A 15 14.82 11.12 9.71
C GLY A 15 13.49 10.40 10.00
N MET A 16 12.63 10.17 9.00
CA MET A 16 11.30 9.57 9.15
C MET A 16 11.19 8.14 8.62
N THR A 17 12.31 7.46 8.35
CA THR A 17 12.34 6.09 7.80
C THR A 17 11.67 5.06 8.70
N MET A 18 11.61 5.29 10.01
CA MET A 18 10.99 4.36 10.96
C MET A 18 9.46 4.46 10.98
N LYS A 19 8.86 5.52 10.41
CA LYS A 19 7.41 5.71 10.39
C LYS A 19 6.70 4.96 9.27
N TYR A 20 7.42 4.58 8.21
CA TYR A 20 6.82 3.94 7.04
C TYR A 20 7.63 2.72 6.59
N LYS A 21 6.94 1.63 6.28
CA LYS A 21 7.52 0.44 5.65
C LYS A 21 6.97 0.30 4.24
N PHE A 22 7.83 0.08 3.26
CA PHE A 22 7.40 -0.12 1.87
C PHE A 22 7.60 -1.58 1.46
N ILE A 23 6.51 -2.26 1.08
CA ILE A 23 6.57 -3.61 0.53
C ILE A 23 6.84 -3.53 -0.98
N ASN A 24 7.81 -4.33 -1.43
CA ASN A 24 8.12 -4.39 -2.86
C ASN A 24 6.96 -5.05 -3.63
N PRO A 25 6.30 -4.36 -4.57
CA PRO A 25 5.20 -4.93 -5.34
C PRO A 25 5.59 -6.17 -6.14
N ALA A 26 6.85 -6.32 -6.56
CA ALA A 26 7.31 -7.52 -7.27
C ALA A 26 7.23 -8.79 -6.40
N ALA A 27 7.29 -8.65 -5.08
CA ALA A 27 7.18 -9.77 -4.15
C ALA A 27 5.72 -10.23 -3.97
N VAL A 28 4.74 -9.31 -4.05
CA VAL A 28 3.34 -9.59 -3.65
C VAL A 28 2.33 -9.56 -4.81
N SER A 29 2.60 -8.81 -5.88
CA SER A 29 1.66 -8.60 -7.00
C SER A 29 1.52 -9.84 -7.88
N LEU A 30 0.40 -9.92 -8.61
CA LEU A 30 0.11 -11.00 -9.56
C LEU A 30 0.44 -10.65 -11.00
N SER A 31 0.63 -9.37 -11.34
CA SER A 31 0.98 -8.91 -12.68
C SER A 31 2.38 -9.32 -13.17
N GLY A 32 3.05 -10.27 -12.50
CA GLY A 32 4.34 -10.84 -12.87
C GLY A 32 4.35 -12.37 -12.72
N ARG A 33 5.14 -13.06 -13.56
CA ARG A 33 5.20 -14.54 -13.61
C ARG A 33 5.53 -15.20 -12.28
N ALA A 34 6.22 -14.49 -11.39
CA ALA A 34 6.69 -15.03 -10.12
C ALA A 34 5.55 -15.53 -9.22
N ASN A 35 4.40 -14.84 -9.19
CA ASN A 35 3.33 -15.14 -8.22
C ASN A 35 2.06 -15.72 -8.84
N THR A 36 1.87 -15.63 -10.16
CA THR A 36 0.69 -16.19 -10.85
C THR A 36 0.54 -17.69 -10.62
N ASN A 37 1.66 -18.40 -10.47
CA ASN A 37 1.68 -19.86 -10.31
C ASN A 37 1.81 -20.31 -8.85
N LYS A 38 1.92 -19.37 -7.90
CA LYS A 38 2.07 -19.70 -6.47
C LYS A 38 0.71 -19.99 -5.83
N SER A 39 0.68 -20.97 -4.94
CA SER A 39 -0.50 -21.25 -4.13
C SER A 39 -0.88 -20.04 -3.26
N ARG A 40 -2.14 -19.95 -2.84
CA ARG A 40 -2.58 -18.94 -1.87
C ARG A 40 -1.81 -19.04 -0.54
N ILE A 41 -1.40 -20.25 -0.14
CA ILE A 41 -0.63 -20.46 1.10
C ILE A 41 0.75 -19.83 0.98
N ASP A 42 1.44 -20.02 -0.15
CA ASP A 42 2.78 -19.46 -0.35
C ASP A 42 2.73 -17.94 -0.50
N ARG A 43 1.74 -17.41 -1.21
CA ARG A 43 1.50 -15.96 -1.29
C ARG A 43 1.22 -15.36 0.09
N THR A 44 0.46 -16.06 0.94
CA THR A 44 0.25 -15.63 2.34
C THR A 44 1.57 -15.61 3.12
N LYS A 45 2.42 -16.63 2.99
CA LYS A 45 3.73 -16.68 3.67
C LYS A 45 4.63 -15.52 3.26
N ILE A 46 4.62 -15.15 1.98
CA ILE A 46 5.37 -13.99 1.48
C ILE A 46 4.85 -12.71 2.14
N ILE A 47 3.53 -12.49 2.18
CA ILE A 47 2.98 -11.28 2.83
C ILE A 47 3.37 -11.26 4.32
N VAL A 48 3.25 -12.40 5.03
CA VAL A 48 3.67 -12.50 6.44
C VAL A 48 5.13 -12.10 6.61
N SER A 49 6.07 -12.63 5.81
CA SER A 49 7.48 -12.28 5.95
C SER A 49 7.77 -10.81 5.61
N GLN A 50 7.00 -10.21 4.71
CA GLN A 50 7.12 -8.77 4.43
C GLN A 50 6.57 -7.91 5.58
N LEU A 51 5.60 -8.39 6.35
CA LEU A 51 5.01 -7.68 7.49
C LEU A 51 5.74 -7.94 8.81
N GLU A 52 6.55 -9.00 8.91
CA GLU A 52 7.39 -9.25 10.09
C GLU A 52 8.32 -8.06 10.39
N GLY A 53 8.43 -7.72 11.67
CA GLY A 53 9.28 -6.63 12.15
C GLY A 53 8.76 -5.22 11.86
N ILE A 54 7.48 -5.06 11.50
CA ILE A 54 6.81 -3.75 11.57
C ILE A 54 6.86 -3.27 13.02
N GLN A 55 7.30 -2.03 13.23
CA GLN A 55 7.35 -1.42 14.55
C GLN A 55 6.01 -0.78 14.91
N SER A 56 5.74 -0.65 16.21
CA SER A 56 4.58 0.11 16.68
C SER A 56 4.67 1.56 16.19
N GLY A 57 3.56 2.10 15.73
CA GLY A 57 3.42 3.41 15.09
C GLY A 57 3.80 3.45 13.61
N GLN A 58 4.26 2.35 13.01
CA GLN A 58 4.69 2.31 11.62
C GLN A 58 3.53 1.92 10.68
N LEU A 59 3.29 2.72 9.64
CA LEU A 59 2.38 2.35 8.55
C LEU A 59 3.12 1.55 7.48
N CYS A 60 2.50 0.46 7.01
CA CYS A 60 3.04 -0.34 5.93
C CYS A 60 2.30 -0.07 4.62
N PHE A 61 3.02 0.41 3.61
CA PHE A 61 2.52 0.61 2.25
C PHE A 61 2.83 -0.60 1.39
N MET A 62 1.79 -1.16 0.81
CA MET A 62 1.87 -2.28 -0.11
C MET A 62 1.16 -1.92 -1.41
N PRO A 63 1.88 -1.28 -2.37
CA PRO A 63 1.41 -1.19 -3.74
C PRO A 63 1.20 -2.61 -4.28
N TYR A 64 0.06 -2.84 -4.92
CA TYR A 64 -0.31 -4.16 -5.42
C TYR A 64 -0.91 -4.04 -6.81
N ASN A 65 -0.54 -4.98 -7.68
CA ASN A 65 -1.04 -5.05 -9.03
C ASN A 65 -1.63 -6.45 -9.30
N PRO A 66 -2.96 -6.63 -9.22
CA PRO A 66 -3.58 -7.90 -9.55
C PRO A 66 -3.42 -8.22 -11.04
N LYS A 67 -3.80 -7.30 -11.93
CA LYS A 67 -3.79 -7.51 -13.40
C LYS A 67 -3.82 -6.18 -14.15
N PHE A 68 -2.67 -5.51 -14.29
CA PHE A 68 -2.52 -4.22 -14.99
C PHE A 68 -3.30 -3.04 -14.38
N HIS A 69 -3.62 -3.13 -13.09
CA HIS A 69 -4.29 -2.07 -12.35
C HIS A 69 -3.54 -1.87 -11.03
N TRP A 70 -3.12 -0.66 -10.70
CA TRP A 70 -2.40 -0.39 -9.46
C TRP A 70 -3.39 0.04 -8.37
N VAL A 71 -3.26 -0.60 -7.21
CA VAL A 71 -3.98 -0.26 -5.99
C VAL A 71 -2.99 -0.14 -4.84
N LEU A 72 -3.38 0.58 -3.79
CA LEU A 72 -2.58 0.72 -2.57
C LEU A 72 -3.29 0.04 -1.41
N ILE A 73 -2.57 -0.83 -0.72
CA ILE A 73 -2.96 -1.35 0.59
C ILE A 73 -2.11 -0.64 1.62
N VAL A 74 -2.74 -0.10 2.66
CA VAL A 74 -2.05 0.45 3.83
C VAL A 74 -2.43 -0.40 5.03
N ILE A 75 -1.44 -0.84 5.79
CA ILE A 75 -1.64 -1.69 6.97
C ILE A 75 -1.09 -0.94 8.19
N ASP A 76 -1.94 -0.79 9.18
CA ASP A 76 -1.61 -0.32 10.52
C ASP A 76 -1.73 -1.51 11.48
N MET A 77 -0.57 -1.99 11.95
CA MET A 77 -0.52 -3.16 12.85
C MET A 77 -1.04 -2.83 14.25
N ASP A 78 -0.87 -1.58 14.73
CA ASP A 78 -1.29 -1.20 16.08
C ASP A 78 -2.82 -1.23 16.20
N SER A 79 -3.51 -0.67 15.21
CA SER A 79 -4.98 -0.70 15.15
C SER A 79 -5.53 -1.96 14.49
N ASN A 80 -4.65 -2.86 14.02
CA ASN A 80 -4.97 -4.05 13.24
C ASN A 80 -5.92 -3.72 12.06
N THR A 81 -5.67 -2.59 11.40
CA THR A 81 -6.52 -2.01 10.35
C THR A 81 -5.85 -2.10 8.98
N ILE A 82 -6.63 -2.51 7.99
CA ILE A 82 -6.24 -2.49 6.59
C ILE A 82 -7.11 -1.48 5.84
N TYR A 83 -6.43 -0.56 5.15
CA TYR A 83 -7.03 0.38 4.21
C TYR A 83 -6.78 -0.11 2.78
N TYR A 84 -7.82 -0.11 1.96
CA TYR A 84 -7.72 -0.44 0.54
C TYR A 84 -8.10 0.78 -0.29
N LEU A 85 -7.15 1.27 -1.07
CA LEU A 85 -7.30 2.45 -1.90
C LEU A 85 -7.18 2.04 -3.36
N ASP A 86 -8.28 2.18 -4.07
CA ASP A 86 -8.40 1.86 -5.48
C ASP A 86 -8.74 3.13 -6.27
N PRO A 87 -7.84 3.62 -7.15
CA PRO A 87 -8.09 4.79 -7.98
C PRO A 87 -9.35 4.69 -8.85
N MET A 88 -9.76 3.48 -9.25
CA MET A 88 -10.98 3.23 -10.02
C MET A 88 -12.20 2.95 -9.12
N ARG A 89 -12.02 2.91 -7.79
CA ARG A 89 -13.04 2.53 -6.80
C ARG A 89 -13.67 1.17 -7.08
N GLN A 90 -12.90 0.23 -7.63
CA GLN A 90 -13.37 -1.13 -7.82
C GLN A 90 -13.43 -1.87 -6.48
N PRO A 91 -14.35 -2.82 -6.32
CA PRO A 91 -14.39 -3.65 -5.12
C PRO A 91 -13.12 -4.51 -5.03
N MET A 92 -12.60 -4.66 -3.82
CA MET A 92 -11.45 -5.53 -3.56
C MET A 92 -11.74 -6.98 -4.01
N HIS A 93 -10.77 -7.58 -4.69
CA HIS A 93 -10.81 -9.00 -5.01
C HIS A 93 -10.81 -9.88 -3.75
N MET A 94 -11.72 -10.87 -3.71
CA MET A 94 -11.88 -11.78 -2.57
C MET A 94 -10.59 -12.55 -2.23
N ASP A 95 -9.80 -12.96 -3.23
CA ASP A 95 -8.52 -13.65 -3.00
C ASP A 95 -7.53 -12.77 -2.23
N LEU A 96 -7.40 -11.49 -2.60
CA LEU A 96 -6.55 -10.53 -1.89
C LEU A 96 -7.04 -10.31 -0.45
N ARG A 97 -8.36 -10.15 -0.25
CA ARG A 97 -8.94 -10.01 1.08
C ARG A 97 -8.60 -11.21 1.97
N LEU A 98 -8.74 -12.42 1.44
CA LEU A 98 -8.44 -13.65 2.16
C LEU A 98 -6.95 -13.80 2.45
N LEU A 99 -6.07 -13.45 1.50
CA LEU A 99 -4.62 -13.43 1.70
C LEU A 99 -4.22 -12.52 2.87
N LEU A 100 -4.74 -11.29 2.88
CA LEU A 100 -4.45 -10.31 3.92
C LEU A 100 -5.02 -10.74 5.28
N ASN A 101 -6.26 -11.20 5.34
CA ASN A 101 -6.84 -11.74 6.57
C ASN A 101 -6.01 -12.89 7.16
N ASN A 102 -5.56 -13.82 6.31
CA ASN A 102 -4.74 -14.94 6.75
C ASN A 102 -3.34 -14.50 7.22
N ALA A 103 -2.76 -13.49 6.58
CA ALA A 103 -1.48 -12.93 6.99
C ALA A 103 -1.58 -12.24 8.36
N MET A 104 -2.55 -11.35 8.54
CA MET A 104 -2.79 -10.67 9.82
C MET A 104 -3.11 -11.66 10.95
N ALA A 105 -3.98 -12.64 10.68
CA ALA A 105 -4.31 -13.65 11.68
C ALA A 105 -3.08 -14.44 12.16
N ARG A 106 -2.12 -14.73 11.26
CA ARG A 106 -0.87 -15.41 11.63
C ARG A 106 0.05 -14.52 12.47
N LEU A 107 0.12 -13.22 12.18
CA LEU A 107 0.94 -12.27 12.93
C LEU A 107 0.36 -12.04 14.33
N ASN A 108 -0.96 -11.84 14.42
CA ASN A 108 -1.63 -11.61 15.70
C ASN A 108 -1.48 -12.80 16.67
N VAL A 109 -1.53 -14.04 16.15
CA VAL A 109 -1.28 -15.24 16.97
C VAL A 109 0.16 -15.32 17.48
N LYS A 110 1.15 -14.82 16.71
CA LYS A 110 2.55 -14.78 17.17
C LYS A 110 2.75 -13.76 18.30
N GLU A 111 2.01 -12.64 18.28
CA GLU A 111 2.14 -11.57 19.27
C GLU A 111 1.29 -11.79 20.54
N SER A 112 0.13 -12.44 20.44
CA SER A 112 -0.74 -12.68 21.59
C SER A 112 -0.51 -14.05 22.22
N ALA A 113 -0.13 -14.10 23.50
CA ALA A 113 -0.10 -15.34 24.31
C ALA A 113 -1.51 -15.89 24.63
N SER A 114 -2.58 -15.21 24.20
CA SER A 114 -3.98 -15.62 24.41
C SER A 114 -4.59 -16.22 23.15
N SER A 115 -5.49 -17.19 23.31
CA SER A 115 -6.21 -17.86 22.21
C SER A 115 -7.30 -17.02 21.52
N ASN A 116 -7.46 -15.75 21.89
CA ASN A 116 -8.49 -14.88 21.31
C ASN A 116 -8.06 -14.37 19.93
N LYS A 117 -8.84 -14.70 18.90
CA LYS A 117 -8.64 -14.20 17.54
C LYS A 117 -8.83 -12.68 17.51
N VAL A 118 -7.74 -11.92 17.33
CA VAL A 118 -7.80 -10.47 17.10
C VAL A 118 -8.45 -10.23 15.73
N LYS A 119 -9.59 -9.52 15.73
CA LYS A 119 -10.36 -9.23 14.51
C LYS A 119 -9.64 -8.20 13.66
N VAL A 120 -9.43 -8.52 12.38
CA VAL A 120 -8.89 -7.58 11.38
C VAL A 120 -9.95 -6.54 11.04
N ASN A 121 -9.58 -5.27 11.17
CA ASN A 121 -10.42 -4.13 10.82
C ASN A 121 -10.18 -3.77 9.34
N TRP A 122 -11.26 -3.52 8.62
CA TRP A 122 -11.21 -3.06 7.24
C TRP A 122 -11.82 -1.66 7.18
N ALA A 123 -10.99 -0.68 6.86
CA ALA A 123 -11.43 0.70 6.72
C ALA A 123 -11.82 0.99 5.27
N THR A 124 -12.97 1.63 5.10
CA THR A 124 -13.40 2.17 3.80
C THR A 124 -12.89 3.60 3.71
N VAL A 125 -12.14 3.92 2.64
CA VAL A 125 -11.59 5.26 2.42
C VAL A 125 -12.08 5.76 1.06
N LYS A 126 -12.67 6.96 1.02
CA LYS A 126 -13.08 7.60 -0.23
C LYS A 126 -11.92 8.38 -0.86
N ALA A 127 -10.92 7.65 -1.31
CA ALA A 127 -9.76 8.24 -1.98
C ALA A 127 -10.14 8.96 -3.31
N PRO A 128 -9.31 9.92 -3.76
CA PRO A 128 -9.46 10.61 -5.05
C PRO A 128 -9.55 9.61 -6.20
N ARG A 129 -10.60 9.69 -7.03
CA ARG A 129 -10.85 8.76 -8.14
C ARG A 129 -10.15 9.26 -9.40
N GLN A 130 -9.53 8.35 -10.14
CA GLN A 130 -8.97 8.67 -11.45
C GLN A 130 -10.08 8.83 -12.51
N PRO A 131 -9.92 9.75 -13.47
CA PRO A 131 -10.89 9.94 -14.55
C PRO A 131 -10.82 8.81 -15.59
N GLY A 132 -9.61 8.36 -15.93
CA GLY A 132 -9.34 7.36 -16.96
C GLY A 132 -9.09 5.94 -16.43
N ASN A 133 -8.36 5.14 -17.20
CA ASN A 133 -8.02 3.74 -16.89
C ASN A 133 -6.51 3.47 -16.86
N VAL A 134 -5.65 4.48 -17.03
CA VAL A 134 -4.20 4.31 -17.18
C VAL A 134 -3.38 5.01 -16.09
N GLU A 135 -4.02 5.88 -15.30
CA GLU A 135 -3.36 6.77 -14.35
C GLU A 135 -3.18 6.13 -12.96
N CYS A 136 -3.64 4.89 -12.78
CA CYS A 136 -3.69 4.22 -11.47
C CYS A 136 -2.34 4.19 -10.76
N GLY A 137 -1.24 4.05 -11.52
CA GLY A 137 0.11 4.12 -10.98
C GLY A 137 0.41 5.48 -10.34
N PHE A 138 0.11 6.58 -11.04
CA PHE A 138 0.33 7.93 -10.53
C PHE A 138 -0.57 8.25 -9.34
N TYR A 139 -1.83 7.80 -9.35
CA TYR A 139 -2.72 7.95 -8.21
C TYR A 139 -2.23 7.22 -6.96
N VAL A 140 -1.73 5.98 -7.12
CA VAL A 140 -1.10 5.24 -6.01
C VAL A 140 0.15 5.96 -5.50
N MET A 141 0.93 6.60 -6.38
CA MET A 141 2.07 7.43 -5.99
C MET A 141 1.64 8.67 -5.19
N SER A 142 0.61 9.38 -5.65
CA SER A 142 0.02 10.54 -4.96
C SER A 142 -0.57 10.16 -3.60
N TYR A 143 -1.30 9.04 -3.49
CA TYR A 143 -1.81 8.58 -2.20
C TYR A 143 -0.69 8.38 -1.18
N MET A 144 0.42 7.77 -1.58
CA MET A 144 1.55 7.58 -0.66
C MET A 144 2.15 8.91 -0.21
N GLN A 145 2.25 9.92 -1.10
CA GLN A 145 2.71 11.26 -0.71
C GLN A 145 1.74 11.96 0.24
N ASP A 146 0.45 11.96 -0.06
CA ASP A 146 -0.58 12.58 0.78
C ASP A 146 -0.61 11.95 2.17
N ILE A 147 -0.53 10.61 2.27
CA ILE A 147 -0.51 9.91 3.56
C ILE A 147 0.79 10.24 4.31
N ILE A 148 1.95 10.26 3.64
CA ILE A 148 3.22 10.61 4.29
C ILE A 148 3.19 12.03 4.86
N ALA A 149 2.59 12.96 4.12
CA ALA A 149 2.42 14.35 4.53
C ALA A 149 1.46 14.47 5.71
N ASP A 150 0.33 13.76 5.67
CA ASP A 150 -0.64 13.69 6.76
C ASP A 150 -1.38 12.34 6.79
N ASN A 151 -1.08 11.49 7.79
CA ASN A 151 -1.74 10.21 7.97
C ASN A 151 -3.26 10.33 8.19
N SER A 152 -3.77 11.49 8.65
CA SER A 152 -5.19 11.69 8.94
C SER A 152 -6.07 11.59 7.70
N VAL A 153 -5.52 11.79 6.49
CA VAL A 153 -6.23 11.64 5.21
C VAL A 153 -6.92 10.27 5.07
N LEU A 154 -6.38 9.22 5.70
CA LEU A 154 -6.98 7.88 5.70
C LEU A 154 -8.29 7.81 6.47
N LYS A 155 -8.44 8.62 7.53
CA LYS A 155 -9.65 8.67 8.37
C LYS A 155 -10.62 9.74 7.89
N GLU A 156 -10.10 10.81 7.31
CA GLU A 156 -10.87 11.96 6.84
C GLU A 156 -11.27 11.88 5.36
N ASP A 157 -11.27 10.67 4.77
CA ASP A 157 -11.68 10.45 3.37
C ASP A 157 -10.96 11.41 2.38
N PHE A 158 -9.64 11.60 2.57
CA PHE A 158 -8.81 12.56 1.83
C PHE A 158 -9.41 13.98 1.81
N PHE A 159 -10.03 14.37 2.92
CA PHE A 159 -10.73 15.65 3.09
C PHE A 159 -11.76 15.93 1.97
N GLY A 160 -12.37 14.87 1.43
CA GLY A 160 -13.34 14.96 0.36
C GLY A 160 -12.75 15.24 -1.03
N LYS A 161 -11.43 15.17 -1.20
CA LYS A 161 -10.77 15.34 -2.50
C LYS A 161 -11.29 14.30 -3.51
N LYS A 162 -11.93 14.79 -4.57
CA LYS A 162 -12.64 13.93 -5.53
C LYS A 162 -11.71 13.26 -6.53
N THR A 163 -10.67 13.97 -6.96
CA THR A 163 -9.71 13.57 -8.00
C THR A 163 -8.45 14.43 -7.85
N TYR A 164 -7.35 14.04 -8.49
CA TYR A 164 -6.19 14.92 -8.67
C TYR A 164 -6.33 15.66 -10.00
N ASN A 165 -5.98 16.93 -10.02
CA ASN A 165 -5.94 17.70 -11.26
C ASN A 165 -4.70 17.33 -12.11
N GLU A 166 -4.64 17.83 -13.34
CA GLU A 166 -3.55 17.49 -14.27
C GLU A 166 -2.18 18.01 -13.78
N GLU A 167 -2.14 19.20 -13.17
CA GLU A 167 -0.91 19.80 -12.64
C GLU A 167 -0.31 18.94 -11.52
N GLU A 168 -1.15 18.51 -10.56
CA GLU A 168 -0.75 17.63 -9.46
C GLU A 168 -0.19 16.29 -9.97
N ILE A 169 -0.83 15.71 -11.00
CA ILE A 169 -0.34 14.47 -11.60
C ILE A 169 0.94 14.70 -12.42
N ASP A 170 1.05 15.84 -13.10
CA ASP A 170 2.25 16.22 -13.85
C ASP A 170 3.45 16.43 -12.94
N GLU A 171 3.26 16.96 -11.73
CA GLU A 171 4.30 17.03 -10.71
C GLU A 171 4.82 15.64 -10.35
N ILE A 172 3.92 14.68 -10.08
CA ILE A 172 4.31 13.27 -9.87
C ILE A 172 5.09 12.71 -11.06
N ARG A 173 4.60 12.94 -12.28
CA ARG A 173 5.24 12.45 -13.52
C ARG A 173 6.66 13.00 -13.65
N LYS A 174 6.84 14.30 -13.44
CA LYS A 174 8.14 14.99 -13.51
C LYS A 174 9.08 14.47 -12.44
N GLU A 175 8.65 14.41 -11.19
CA GLU A 175 9.46 13.88 -10.08
C GLU A 175 9.89 12.44 -10.33
N TRP A 176 8.95 11.59 -10.78
CA TRP A 176 9.24 10.20 -11.10
C TRP A 176 10.24 10.08 -12.25
N ALA A 177 10.03 10.83 -13.34
CA ALA A 177 10.93 10.79 -14.50
C ALA A 177 12.34 11.27 -14.15
N SER A 178 12.45 12.38 -13.42
CA SER A 178 13.74 12.90 -12.94
C SER A 178 14.47 11.88 -12.08
N PHE A 179 13.78 11.27 -11.11
CA PHE A 179 14.39 10.26 -10.24
C PHE A 179 14.81 9.00 -11.00
N VAL A 180 14.03 8.56 -11.99
CA VAL A 180 14.43 7.42 -12.85
C VAL A 180 15.71 7.76 -13.62
N LEU A 181 15.80 8.95 -14.22
CA LEU A 181 16.98 9.38 -14.98
C LEU A 181 18.23 9.48 -14.11
N GLU A 182 18.09 9.86 -12.83
CA GLU A 182 19.22 9.88 -11.88
C GLU A 182 19.74 8.49 -11.48
N LYS A 183 18.93 7.43 -11.67
CA LYS A 183 19.25 6.06 -11.27
C LYS A 183 19.58 5.14 -12.44
N LEU A 184 19.47 5.63 -13.68
CA LEU A 184 19.93 4.98 -14.91
C LEU A 184 21.41 5.28 -15.14
#